data_AF-A0A848LTE0-F1
#
_entry.id   AF-A0A848LTE0-F1
#
_cell.length_a   1.000
_cell.length_b   1.000
_cell.length_c   1.000
_cell.angle_alpha   90.00
_cell.angle_beta   90.00
_cell.angle_gamma   90.00
#
_symmetry.space_group_name_H-M   'P 1'
#
loop_
_entity.id
_entity.type
_entity.pdbx_description
1 polymer ?
#
loop_
_entity_poly.entity_id
_entity_poly.type
_entity_poly.pdbx_seq_one_letter_code
_entity_poly.pdbx_strand_id
1 'polypeptide(L)'
;MNPAGARWLGVLMLGGLCACETPTLGTGDTLRLSFQSERLYPQPAPETPPGEAAACTAAGGAVVDVRAWGSDGSIPDDAAVTLWLDPAGSASLHGFGTSCEAQRPFSGICVKLNEDGAAQACVLPGEETGQVGVYAHSGTVETNKTLTISGRVLTTGSTLTLSVAPGSSSVATPAQGSECGTPAPAPCFPGQLRKARVQVFAALPSGGAPVPDGTLVYLSATAGWLARPGQCLEAYQDAASALSFVALEDGAASLEWCFGDIGATATLTATSGPVTQTSQLVVPPVPASVQLIPSLSEVAAGGTVAFTATLLGCDGQGISGAPIIFSARQGQAEFASSAPAETSKYGVATVSGTLQTPAVIVATVAQAPNLTCSATVGVRP
;
A
#
# COMPACT_ATOMS: atom_id res chain seq x y z
N MET A 1 35.41 35.84 -3.68
CA MET A 1 34.57 36.74 -4.48
C MET A 1 33.32 35.96 -4.89
N ASN A 2 32.21 36.21 -4.20
CA ASN A 2 30.84 35.98 -4.69
C ASN A 2 30.43 37.27 -5.44
N PRO A 3 29.50 37.24 -6.42
CA PRO A 3 28.06 36.99 -6.16
C PRO A 3 27.42 36.17 -7.31
N ALA A 4 26.16 35.72 -7.37
CA ALA A 4 24.90 35.79 -6.64
C ALA A 4 24.19 34.44 -6.98
N GLY A 5 23.41 33.77 -6.13
CA GLY A 5 22.43 34.32 -5.22
C GLY A 5 21.03 34.45 -5.85
N ALA A 6 20.58 33.50 -6.67
CA ALA A 6 19.19 33.46 -7.14
C ALA A 6 18.27 32.98 -6.01
N ARG A 7 17.91 33.92 -5.13
CA ARG A 7 16.74 33.82 -4.26
C ARG A 7 15.50 33.94 -5.15
N TRP A 8 14.67 32.92 -5.20
CA TRP A 8 13.28 33.08 -5.62
C TRP A 8 12.56 33.90 -4.55
N LEU A 9 12.66 35.22 -4.68
CA LEU A 9 11.75 36.16 -4.05
C LEU A 9 10.48 36.16 -4.90
N GLY A 10 9.64 35.14 -4.69
CA GLY A 10 8.25 35.18 -5.13
C GLY A 10 7.52 36.15 -4.22
N VAL A 11 7.61 37.45 -4.51
CA VAL A 11 6.63 38.43 -4.04
C VAL A 11 5.32 38.05 -4.71
N LEU A 12 4.56 37.17 -4.06
CA LEU A 12 3.20 36.87 -4.44
C LEU A 12 2.32 37.94 -3.79
N MET A 13 2.21 39.08 -4.46
CA MET A 13 1.19 40.09 -4.16
C MET A 13 -0.19 39.46 -4.43
N LEU A 14 -0.85 38.98 -3.38
CA LEU A 14 -2.24 38.52 -3.46
C LEU A 14 -3.06 39.23 -2.39
N GLY A 15 -3.56 40.41 -2.75
CA GLY A 15 -4.69 41.03 -2.07
C GLY A 15 -5.94 40.18 -2.29
N GLY A 16 -6.14 39.16 -1.45
CA GLY A 16 -7.45 38.61 -1.17
C GLY A 16 -8.05 39.41 -0.02
N LEU A 17 -8.68 40.55 -0.33
CA LEU A 17 -9.41 41.32 0.66
C LEU A 17 -10.62 40.49 1.11
N CYS A 18 -10.82 40.33 2.43
CA CYS A 18 -12.14 39.97 2.92
C CYS A 18 -13.13 40.98 2.32
N ALA A 19 -14.15 40.51 1.62
CA ALA A 19 -15.17 41.38 1.02
C ALA A 19 -16.10 42.03 2.07
N CYS A 20 -15.78 41.92 3.37
CA CYS A 20 -16.50 42.62 4.40
C CYS A 20 -16.08 44.09 4.41
N GLU A 21 -17.03 45.01 4.53
CA GLU A 21 -16.81 46.43 4.85
C GLU A 21 -16.33 46.61 6.31
N THR A 22 -15.35 45.82 6.74
CA THR A 22 -14.81 45.82 8.10
C THR A 22 -13.46 46.52 8.18
N PRO A 23 -13.11 47.10 9.33
CA PRO A 23 -11.78 47.62 9.56
C PRO A 23 -10.70 46.54 9.37
N THR A 24 -9.48 46.96 9.03
CA THR A 24 -8.30 46.09 8.89
C THR A 24 -7.15 46.66 9.71
N LEU A 25 -6.18 45.81 10.04
CA LEU A 25 -5.00 46.24 10.81
C LEU A 25 -4.09 47.14 9.97
N GLY A 26 -3.57 48.18 10.63
CA GLY A 26 -2.68 49.17 10.05
C GLY A 26 -1.20 48.89 10.31
N THR A 27 -0.36 49.75 9.73
CA THR A 27 1.09 49.67 9.91
C THR A 27 1.47 49.90 11.38
N GLY A 28 2.17 48.93 11.97
CA GLY A 28 2.61 48.95 13.37
C GLY A 28 1.73 48.14 14.31
N ASP A 29 0.56 47.70 13.86
CA ASP A 29 -0.29 46.77 14.60
C ASP A 29 0.35 45.37 14.62
N THR A 30 -0.02 44.57 15.62
CA THR A 30 0.53 43.23 15.84
C THR A 30 -0.56 42.19 15.65
N LEU A 31 -0.25 41.13 14.91
CA LEU A 31 -1.10 39.94 14.74
C LEU A 31 -0.34 38.71 15.24
N ARG A 32 -1.01 37.85 16.01
CA ARG A 32 -0.43 36.62 16.56
C ARG A 32 -1.34 35.42 16.34
N LEU A 33 -0.71 34.31 15.96
CA LEU A 33 -1.33 32.99 15.92
C LEU A 33 -0.84 32.12 17.08
N SER A 34 -1.78 31.41 17.70
CA SER A 34 -1.52 30.36 18.68
C SER A 34 -2.41 29.16 18.41
N PHE A 35 -1.95 27.97 18.83
CA PHE A 35 -2.74 26.75 18.73
C PHE A 35 -2.96 26.22 20.14
N GLN A 36 -4.17 25.76 20.43
CA GLN A 36 -4.47 25.09 21.70
C GLN A 36 -3.79 23.71 21.79
N SER A 37 -3.53 23.09 20.62
CA SER A 37 -2.69 21.91 20.48
C SER A 37 -1.70 22.13 19.33
N GLU A 38 -0.42 21.81 19.54
CA GLU A 38 0.60 21.90 18.48
C GLU A 38 0.66 20.63 17.60
N ARG A 39 -0.19 19.63 17.89
CA ARG A 39 -0.30 18.40 17.13
C ARG A 39 -1.74 18.06 16.78
N LEU A 40 -1.93 17.64 15.53
CA LEU A 40 -3.15 17.04 15.00
C LEU A 40 -2.94 15.58 14.69
N TYR A 41 -4.02 14.83 14.53
CA TYR A 41 -3.98 13.41 14.18
C TYR A 41 -4.87 13.15 12.97
N PRO A 42 -4.39 12.42 11.93
CA PRO A 42 -5.20 12.13 10.75
C PRO A 42 -6.56 11.55 11.10
N GLN A 43 -7.62 12.16 10.60
CA GLN A 43 -9.00 11.72 10.74
C GLN A 43 -9.72 11.94 9.41
N PRO A 44 -10.72 11.11 9.05
CA PRO A 44 -11.63 11.43 7.96
C PRO A 44 -12.28 12.78 8.26
N ALA A 45 -12.32 13.68 7.27
CA ALA A 45 -12.98 14.95 7.45
C ALA A 45 -14.46 14.69 7.82
N PRO A 46 -14.98 15.27 8.91
CA PRO A 46 -16.36 15.07 9.30
C PRO A 46 -17.30 15.58 8.21
N GLU A 47 -18.40 14.85 7.96
CA GLU A 47 -19.40 15.22 6.94
C GLU A 47 -19.99 16.62 7.20
N THR A 48 -19.99 17.06 8.46
CA THR A 48 -20.43 18.40 8.87
C THR A 48 -19.29 19.14 9.58
N PRO A 49 -18.95 20.38 9.17
CA PRO A 49 -17.96 21.19 9.86
C PRO A 49 -18.35 21.47 11.32
N PRO A 50 -17.42 21.36 12.29
CA PRO A 50 -17.69 21.72 13.67
C PRO A 50 -17.81 23.25 13.82
N GLY A 51 -18.95 23.74 14.29
CA GLY A 51 -19.23 25.17 14.46
C GLY A 51 -18.71 25.78 15.76
N GLU A 52 -18.08 25.00 16.64
CA GLU A 52 -17.59 25.45 17.96
C GLU A 52 -16.23 24.86 18.33
N ALA A 53 -15.48 25.53 19.21
CA ALA A 53 -14.15 25.09 19.67
C ALA A 53 -14.15 23.68 20.29
N ALA A 54 -15.15 23.38 21.14
CA ALA A 54 -15.30 22.05 21.72
C ALA A 54 -15.57 20.97 20.65
N ALA A 55 -16.40 21.30 19.65
CA ALA A 55 -16.68 20.41 18.53
C ALA A 55 -15.45 20.21 17.63
N CYS A 56 -14.62 21.24 17.46
CA CYS A 56 -13.36 21.15 16.72
C CYS A 56 -12.39 20.16 17.35
N THR A 57 -12.19 20.25 18.67
CA THR A 57 -11.32 19.30 19.39
C THR A 57 -11.91 17.89 19.39
N ALA A 58 -13.23 17.75 19.53
CA ALA A 58 -13.91 16.46 19.45
C ALA A 58 -13.75 15.78 18.07
N ALA A 59 -13.68 16.56 17.00
CA ALA A 59 -13.40 16.10 15.64
C ALA A 59 -11.90 15.87 15.34
N GLY A 60 -11.03 15.88 16.37
CA GLY A 60 -9.58 15.69 16.20
C GLY A 60 -8.84 16.89 15.63
N GLY A 61 -9.50 18.05 15.52
CA GLY A 61 -8.94 19.32 15.09
C GLY A 61 -8.19 20.10 16.17
N ALA A 62 -7.57 21.20 15.75
CA ALA A 62 -6.92 22.17 16.63
C ALA A 62 -7.61 23.51 16.47
N VAL A 63 -7.90 24.13 17.61
CA VAL A 63 -8.35 25.51 17.66
C VAL A 63 -7.15 26.41 17.44
N VAL A 64 -7.28 27.26 16.42
CA VAL A 64 -6.37 28.36 16.12
C VAL A 64 -6.92 29.61 16.79
N ASP A 65 -6.16 30.13 17.75
CA ASP A 65 -6.43 31.41 18.39
C ASP A 65 -5.68 32.51 17.63
N VAL A 66 -6.42 33.45 17.07
CA VAL A 66 -5.93 34.67 16.42
C VAL A 66 -6.09 35.81 17.40
N ARG A 67 -5.05 36.61 17.63
CA ARG A 67 -5.13 37.82 18.44
C ARG A 67 -4.43 38.99 17.78
N ALA A 68 -5.00 40.18 17.88
CA ALA A 68 -4.39 41.40 17.41
C ALA A 68 -4.38 42.52 18.43
N TRP A 69 -3.43 43.44 18.27
CA TRP A 69 -3.27 44.64 19.08
C TRP A 69 -2.88 45.81 18.18
N GLY A 70 -3.46 46.98 18.44
CA GLY A 70 -3.06 48.23 17.83
C GLY A 70 -1.64 48.62 18.25
N SER A 71 -0.95 49.38 17.41
CA SER A 71 0.39 49.94 17.71
C SER A 71 0.45 50.77 19.00
N ASP A 72 -0.68 51.33 19.44
CA ASP A 72 -0.87 52.09 20.68
C ASP A 72 -1.36 51.23 21.86
N GLY A 73 -1.49 49.92 21.66
CA GLY A 73 -2.05 48.98 22.64
C GLY A 73 -3.58 48.92 22.66
N SER A 74 -4.27 49.61 21.75
CA SER A 74 -5.72 49.49 21.57
C SER A 74 -6.12 48.09 21.08
N ILE A 75 -7.39 47.74 21.30
CA ILE A 75 -7.96 46.48 20.81
C ILE A 75 -8.68 46.77 19.50
N PRO A 76 -8.23 46.21 18.36
CA PRO A 76 -8.85 46.42 17.06
C PRO A 76 -10.11 45.54 16.93
N ASP A 77 -11.21 46.02 17.50
CA ASP A 77 -12.53 45.38 17.42
C ASP A 77 -13.06 45.35 15.98
N ASP A 78 -13.83 44.33 15.66
CA ASP A 78 -14.44 44.07 14.33
C ASP A 78 -13.46 43.95 13.16
N ALA A 79 -12.14 43.94 13.41
CA ALA A 79 -11.16 43.84 12.34
C ALA A 79 -11.24 42.46 11.66
N ALA A 80 -11.19 42.44 10.32
CA ALA A 80 -11.19 41.19 9.58
C ALA A 80 -9.78 40.60 9.43
N VAL A 81 -9.67 39.30 9.65
CA VAL A 81 -8.45 38.51 9.44
C VAL A 81 -8.75 37.38 8.46
N THR A 82 -8.00 37.33 7.36
CA THR A 82 -8.01 36.21 6.43
C THR A 82 -7.05 35.14 6.91
N LEU A 83 -7.52 33.90 7.02
CA LEU A 83 -6.71 32.73 7.35
C LEU A 83 -6.65 31.77 6.16
N TRP A 84 -5.51 31.16 5.90
CA TRP A 84 -5.37 30.10 4.89
C TRP A 84 -4.31 29.08 5.27
N LEU A 85 -4.35 27.93 4.59
CA LEU A 85 -3.39 26.84 4.74
C LEU A 85 -2.42 26.80 3.56
N ASP A 86 -1.21 26.29 3.79
CA ASP A 86 -0.30 25.95 2.69
C ASP A 86 -0.94 24.92 1.75
N PRO A 87 -0.70 24.98 0.43
CA PRO A 87 -1.33 24.11 -0.57
C PRO A 87 -0.86 22.64 -0.50
N ALA A 88 0.02 22.29 0.43
CA ALA A 88 0.72 21.00 0.49
C ALA A 88 0.09 19.97 1.45
N GLY A 89 -1.06 20.25 2.07
CA GLY A 89 -1.69 19.33 3.04
C GLY A 89 -3.18 19.09 2.79
N SER A 90 -3.66 17.90 3.14
CA SER A 90 -5.08 17.50 3.11
C SER A 90 -5.92 18.11 4.26
N ALA A 91 -5.36 19.05 5.02
CA ALA A 91 -6.05 19.73 6.10
C ALA A 91 -7.08 20.74 5.59
N SER A 92 -8.15 20.94 6.36
CA SER A 92 -9.18 21.93 6.08
C SER A 92 -9.28 22.96 7.20
N LEU A 93 -9.78 24.14 6.84
CA LEU A 93 -9.90 25.28 7.74
C LEU A 93 -11.36 25.73 7.80
N HIS A 94 -11.88 25.89 9.02
CA HIS A 94 -13.27 26.25 9.28
C HIS A 94 -13.35 27.38 10.31
N GLY A 95 -14.15 28.42 10.03
CA GLY A 95 -14.33 29.54 10.96
C GLY A 95 -15.39 29.22 12.02
N PHE A 96 -15.25 29.83 13.19
CA PHE A 96 -16.35 29.88 14.17
C PHE A 96 -17.14 31.19 13.96
N GLY A 97 -18.48 31.12 13.93
CA GLY A 97 -19.34 32.30 13.87
C GLY A 97 -19.52 32.93 12.47
N THR A 98 -19.70 34.26 12.43
CA THR A 98 -20.02 35.02 11.21
C THR A 98 -18.84 35.08 10.24
N SER A 99 -18.67 34.04 9.43
CA SER A 99 -17.75 34.05 8.30
C SER A 99 -18.28 34.99 7.20
N CYS A 100 -17.47 35.93 6.74
CA CYS A 100 -17.73 36.57 5.45
C CYS A 100 -17.28 35.65 4.32
N GLU A 101 -18.01 35.67 3.21
CA GLU A 101 -17.68 34.89 2.02
C GLU A 101 -16.34 35.36 1.44
N ALA A 102 -15.33 34.48 1.44
CA ALA A 102 -14.03 34.77 0.83
C ALA A 102 -14.19 34.80 -0.70
N GLN A 103 -13.75 35.88 -1.36
CA GLN A 103 -13.70 35.91 -2.81
C GLN A 103 -12.54 35.01 -3.30
N ARG A 104 -12.90 34.00 -4.10
CA ARG A 104 -12.04 33.01 -4.78
C ARG A 104 -10.80 33.67 -5.44
N PRO A 105 -9.62 33.00 -5.50
CA PRO A 105 -9.49 31.55 -5.70
C PRO A 105 -8.86 30.72 -4.56
N PHE A 106 -8.69 31.25 -3.35
CA PHE A 106 -7.97 30.53 -2.29
C PHE A 106 -8.87 29.79 -1.29
N SER A 107 -8.39 28.66 -0.78
CA SER A 107 -8.98 27.85 0.31
C SER A 107 -8.80 28.51 1.68
N GLY A 108 -9.10 29.81 1.76
CA GLY A 108 -9.04 30.59 3.00
C GLY A 108 -10.42 30.85 3.60
N ILE A 109 -10.43 31.22 4.88
CA ILE A 109 -11.63 31.71 5.58
C ILE A 109 -11.38 33.13 6.08
N CYS A 110 -12.45 33.90 6.24
CA CYS A 110 -12.39 35.21 6.90
C CYS A 110 -13.02 35.09 8.29
N VAL A 111 -12.30 35.54 9.32
CA VAL A 111 -12.79 35.64 10.71
C VAL A 111 -12.76 37.09 11.16
N LYS A 112 -13.74 37.48 11.98
CA LYS A 112 -13.77 38.81 12.61
C LYS A 112 -13.21 38.73 14.03
N LEU A 113 -12.41 39.71 14.43
CA LEU A 113 -11.99 39.87 15.82
C LEU A 113 -13.19 40.31 16.67
N ASN A 114 -13.32 39.72 17.84
CA ASN A 114 -14.29 40.14 18.85
C ASN A 114 -13.80 41.41 19.58
N GLU A 115 -14.62 41.93 20.49
CA GLU A 115 -14.33 43.10 21.33
C GLU A 115 -13.05 42.97 22.18
N ASP A 116 -12.54 41.75 22.38
CA ASP A 116 -11.28 41.45 23.08
C ASP A 116 -10.06 41.32 22.14
N GLY A 117 -10.26 41.57 20.84
CA GLY A 117 -9.24 41.46 19.81
C GLY A 117 -8.87 40.03 19.44
N ALA A 118 -9.68 39.06 19.85
CA ALA A 118 -9.47 37.65 19.57
C ALA A 118 -10.48 37.10 18.56
N ALA A 119 -10.03 36.16 17.73
CA ALA A 119 -10.89 35.32 16.90
C ALA A 119 -10.40 33.89 16.98
N GLN A 120 -11.28 32.95 16.65
CA GLN A 120 -10.95 31.53 16.63
C GLN A 120 -11.36 30.87 15.32
N ALA A 121 -10.58 29.88 14.91
CA ALA A 121 -10.89 28.99 13.80
C ALA A 121 -10.52 27.55 14.16
N CYS A 122 -11.06 26.59 13.41
CA CYS A 122 -10.73 25.18 13.51
C CYS A 122 -9.87 24.74 12.32
N VAL A 123 -8.73 24.11 12.59
CA VAL A 123 -7.97 23.34 11.60
C VAL A 123 -8.28 21.87 11.81
N LEU A 124 -8.82 21.22 10.80
CA LEU A 124 -9.04 19.78 10.80
C LEU A 124 -7.91 19.10 10.02
N PRO A 125 -7.28 18.05 10.58
CA PRO A 125 -6.28 17.29 9.84
C PRO A 125 -6.95 16.52 8.70
N GLY A 126 -6.25 16.40 7.58
CA GLY A 126 -6.60 15.43 6.55
C GLY A 126 -6.05 14.04 6.87
N GLU A 127 -6.07 13.16 5.88
CA GLU A 127 -5.63 11.76 6.04
C GLU A 127 -4.08 11.61 6.09
N GLU A 128 -3.34 12.67 5.78
CA GLU A 128 -1.89 12.62 5.63
C GLU A 128 -1.15 13.19 6.87
N THR A 129 -0.09 12.50 7.29
CA THR A 129 0.84 13.03 8.29
C THR A 129 1.81 14.03 7.66
N GLY A 130 2.20 15.07 8.39
CA GLY A 130 3.09 16.08 7.86
C GLY A 130 3.09 17.38 8.66
N GLN A 131 3.50 18.47 8.03
CA GLN A 131 3.40 19.81 8.60
C GLN A 131 2.46 20.64 7.75
N VAL A 132 1.62 21.45 8.41
CA VAL A 132 0.72 22.39 7.75
C VAL A 132 1.05 23.79 8.24
N GLY A 133 1.35 24.70 7.33
CA GLY A 133 1.46 26.12 7.61
C GLY A 133 0.07 26.76 7.70
N VAL A 134 -0.21 27.46 8.79
CA VAL A 134 -1.40 28.31 8.95
C VAL A 134 -0.93 29.76 8.87
N TYR A 135 -1.51 30.51 7.94
CA TYR A 135 -1.16 31.88 7.65
C TYR A 135 -2.33 32.80 8.00
N ALA A 136 -2.03 34.02 8.43
CA ALA A 136 -3.01 35.03 8.79
C ALA A 136 -2.61 36.39 8.25
N HIS A 137 -3.58 37.11 7.69
CA HIS A 137 -3.38 38.42 7.09
C HIS A 137 -4.53 39.37 7.44
N SER A 138 -4.20 40.62 7.78
CA SER A 138 -5.14 41.72 7.90
C SER A 138 -4.48 43.03 7.49
N GLY A 139 -4.99 43.69 6.45
CA GLY A 139 -4.49 44.98 5.97
C GLY A 139 -3.02 44.90 5.52
N THR A 140 -2.10 45.46 6.30
CA THR A 140 -0.65 45.39 6.02
C THR A 140 0.11 44.42 6.92
N VAL A 141 -0.59 43.72 7.82
CA VAL A 141 0.01 42.82 8.82
C VAL A 141 -0.19 41.37 8.39
N GLU A 142 0.88 40.57 8.48
CA GLU A 142 0.86 39.13 8.16
C GLU A 142 1.67 38.34 9.19
N THR A 143 1.23 37.12 9.49
CA THR A 143 1.96 36.17 10.35
C THR A 143 1.66 34.73 9.94
N ASN A 144 2.49 33.78 10.38
CA ASN A 144 2.26 32.36 10.16
C ASN A 144 2.68 31.52 11.37
N LYS A 145 2.15 30.31 11.46
CA LYS A 145 2.58 29.28 12.41
C LYS A 145 2.38 27.89 11.82
N THR A 146 3.30 26.96 12.12
CA THR A 146 3.24 25.58 11.63
C THR A 146 2.61 24.64 12.65
N LEU A 147 1.74 23.75 12.19
CA LEU A 147 1.08 22.71 12.97
C LEU A 147 1.55 21.33 12.48
N THR A 148 1.82 20.39 13.40
CA THR A 148 2.29 19.05 13.01
C THR A 148 1.14 18.05 13.02
N ILE A 149 0.85 17.44 11.87
CA ILE A 149 -0.08 16.30 11.78
C ILE A 149 0.73 15.01 12.02
N SER A 150 0.51 14.38 13.17
CA SER A 150 1.20 13.17 13.62
C SER A 150 0.28 11.96 13.53
N GLY A 151 0.78 10.80 13.13
CA GLY A 151 0.01 9.56 13.25
C GLY A 151 -0.28 9.21 14.72
N ARG A 152 -1.45 8.63 15.01
CA ARG A 152 -1.65 7.94 16.30
C ARG A 152 -0.87 6.63 16.23
N VAL A 153 0.03 6.39 17.17
CA VAL A 153 0.88 5.18 17.19
C VAL A 153 0.71 4.44 18.51
N LEU A 154 0.95 3.13 18.49
CA LEU A 154 0.97 2.33 19.71
C LEU A 154 2.08 2.81 20.67
N THR A 155 1.87 2.59 21.96
CA THR A 155 2.82 2.96 23.02
C THR A 155 3.60 1.75 23.51
N THR A 156 4.71 1.98 24.21
CA THR A 156 5.51 0.91 24.82
C THR A 156 4.64 0.03 25.72
N GLY A 157 4.73 -1.30 25.53
CA GLY A 157 3.92 -2.28 26.26
C GLY A 157 2.62 -2.69 25.57
N SER A 158 2.23 -2.01 24.49
CA SER A 158 1.13 -2.47 23.63
C SER A 158 1.56 -3.73 22.87
N THR A 159 0.59 -4.55 22.46
CA THR A 159 0.82 -5.71 21.60
C THR A 159 0.36 -5.42 20.19
N LEU A 160 1.13 -5.86 19.20
CA LEU A 160 0.75 -5.89 17.79
C LEU A 160 0.85 -7.34 17.30
N THR A 161 -0.22 -7.82 16.67
CA THR A 161 -0.32 -9.18 16.15
C THR A 161 -0.62 -9.12 14.66
N LEU A 162 0.11 -9.93 13.89
CA LEU A 162 -0.14 -10.17 12.48
C LEU A 162 -0.62 -11.60 12.28
N SER A 163 -1.75 -11.76 11.61
CA SER A 163 -2.24 -13.05 11.14
C SER A 163 -2.24 -13.04 9.61
N VAL A 164 -1.50 -13.95 9.00
CA VAL A 164 -1.42 -14.10 7.55
C VAL A 164 -1.97 -15.47 7.17
N ALA A 165 -3.02 -15.47 6.36
CA ALA A 165 -3.64 -16.70 5.86
C ALA A 165 -3.60 -16.71 4.33
N PRO A 166 -3.02 -17.72 3.68
CA PRO A 166 -3.05 -17.82 2.22
C PRO A 166 -4.50 -17.90 1.72
N GLY A 167 -4.83 -17.12 0.70
CA GLY A 167 -6.12 -17.15 0.02
C GLY A 167 -6.27 -18.39 -0.86
N SER A 168 -7.51 -18.82 -1.07
CA SER A 168 -7.90 -20.03 -1.81
C SER A 168 -7.43 -20.08 -3.27
N SER A 169 -6.96 -18.97 -3.82
CA SER A 169 -6.50 -18.82 -5.20
C SER A 169 -4.98 -18.92 -5.37
N SER A 170 -4.22 -19.15 -4.29
CA SER A 170 -2.76 -19.36 -4.33
C SER A 170 -2.30 -20.60 -5.14
N VAL A 171 -3.24 -21.46 -5.55
CA VAL A 171 -3.03 -22.69 -6.32
C VAL A 171 -3.64 -22.61 -7.74
N ALA A 172 -4.23 -21.47 -8.13
CA ALA A 172 -4.93 -21.41 -9.40
C ALA A 172 -3.97 -21.56 -10.59
N THR A 173 -4.22 -22.63 -11.34
CA THR A 173 -3.67 -22.93 -12.67
C THR A 173 -3.82 -21.70 -13.58
N PRO A 174 -2.78 -21.27 -14.32
CA PRO A 174 -2.96 -20.30 -15.39
C PRO A 174 -4.11 -20.75 -16.30
N ALA A 175 -4.98 -19.82 -16.71
CA ALA A 175 -6.13 -20.12 -17.57
C ALA A 175 -5.76 -20.77 -18.92
N GLN A 176 -4.46 -20.77 -19.25
CA GLN A 176 -3.87 -21.56 -20.33
C GLN A 176 -2.71 -22.37 -19.75
N GLY A 177 -3.01 -23.54 -19.18
CA GLY A 177 -1.95 -24.51 -18.89
C GLY A 177 -1.25 -24.84 -20.19
N SER A 178 0.03 -24.49 -20.30
CA SER A 178 0.88 -24.86 -21.44
C SER A 178 0.80 -26.36 -21.64
N GLU A 179 0.50 -26.80 -22.85
CA GLU A 179 0.64 -28.21 -23.21
C GLU A 179 2.13 -28.60 -23.11
N CYS A 180 2.39 -29.84 -22.66
CA CYS A 180 3.73 -30.41 -22.58
C CYS A 180 4.47 -30.26 -23.93
N GLY A 181 5.43 -29.32 -24.02
CA GLY A 181 6.28 -29.10 -25.21
C GLY A 181 6.02 -27.82 -26.01
N THR A 182 4.97 -27.05 -25.74
CA THR A 182 4.73 -25.73 -26.37
C THR A 182 4.51 -24.68 -25.28
N PRO A 183 5.40 -23.68 -25.14
CA PRO A 183 5.14 -22.56 -24.24
C PRO A 183 3.81 -21.91 -24.63
N ALA A 184 2.88 -21.74 -23.69
CA ALA A 184 1.70 -20.94 -23.96
C ALA A 184 2.16 -19.51 -24.36
N PRO A 185 1.55 -18.90 -25.39
CA PRO A 185 1.97 -17.59 -25.88
C PRO A 185 1.61 -16.42 -24.94
N ALA A 186 0.90 -16.69 -23.83
CA ALA A 186 0.53 -15.66 -22.87
C ALA A 186 1.61 -15.55 -21.77
N PRO A 187 2.13 -14.34 -21.49
CA PRO A 187 2.98 -14.13 -20.32
C PRO A 187 2.14 -14.45 -19.08
N CYS A 188 2.74 -15.18 -18.13
CA CYS A 188 2.15 -15.29 -16.80
C CYS A 188 1.82 -13.88 -16.30
N PHE A 189 0.53 -13.59 -16.13
CA PHE A 189 0.09 -12.28 -15.71
C PHE A 189 0.22 -12.17 -14.19
N PRO A 190 1.09 -11.30 -13.67
CA PRO A 190 1.22 -11.11 -12.24
C PRO A 190 -0.11 -10.64 -11.63
N GLY A 191 -0.51 -11.28 -10.53
CA GLY A 191 -1.41 -10.63 -9.55
C GLY A 191 -2.90 -10.95 -9.60
N GLN A 192 -3.43 -11.78 -10.50
CA GLN A 192 -4.89 -12.04 -10.51
C GLN A 192 -5.36 -13.02 -9.41
N LEU A 193 -4.50 -13.93 -8.93
CA LEU A 193 -4.99 -15.04 -8.06
C LEU A 193 -4.15 -15.30 -6.80
N ARG A 194 -2.95 -14.74 -6.66
CA ARG A 194 -2.08 -15.10 -5.53
C ARG A 194 -2.16 -14.07 -4.43
N LYS A 195 -3.07 -14.34 -3.50
CA LYS A 195 -3.39 -13.44 -2.40
C LYS A 195 -3.25 -14.17 -1.07
N ALA A 196 -2.84 -13.43 -0.05
CA ALA A 196 -3.01 -13.81 1.33
C ALA A 196 -3.87 -12.76 2.03
N ARG A 197 -4.78 -13.20 2.88
CA ARG A 197 -5.49 -12.32 3.80
C ARG A 197 -4.54 -11.99 4.94
N VAL A 198 -4.41 -10.70 5.23
CA VAL A 198 -3.66 -10.20 6.38
C VAL A 198 -4.64 -9.55 7.32
N GLN A 199 -4.59 -9.95 8.58
CA GLN A 199 -5.29 -9.30 9.68
C GLN A 199 -4.26 -8.72 10.64
N VAL A 200 -4.43 -7.45 10.96
CA VAL A 200 -3.64 -6.71 11.92
C VAL A 200 -4.50 -6.52 13.15
N PHE A 201 -4.00 -6.89 14.32
CA PHE A 201 -4.67 -6.66 15.59
C PHE A 201 -3.71 -5.98 16.55
N ALA A 202 -4.19 -4.98 17.27
CA ALA A 202 -3.46 -4.34 18.34
C ALA A 202 -4.27 -4.36 19.63
N ALA A 203 -3.57 -4.39 20.75
CA ALA A 203 -4.15 -4.18 22.06
C ALA A 203 -3.21 -3.34 22.92
N LEU A 204 -3.77 -2.46 23.73
CA LEU A 204 -3.03 -1.72 24.74
C LEU A 204 -2.72 -2.64 25.95
N PRO A 205 -1.74 -2.29 26.81
CA PRO A 205 -1.46 -3.05 28.03
C PRO A 205 -2.73 -3.34 28.84
N SER A 206 -2.81 -4.52 29.47
CA SER A 206 -3.99 -4.96 30.23
C SER A 206 -4.46 -3.90 31.23
N GLY A 207 -5.73 -3.47 31.10
CA GLY A 207 -6.33 -2.40 31.92
C GLY A 207 -6.32 -1.01 31.25
N GLY A 208 -5.79 -0.88 30.03
CA GLY A 208 -5.87 0.33 29.21
C GLY A 208 -7.22 0.53 28.51
N ALA A 209 -7.46 1.75 28.05
CA ALA A 209 -8.53 2.09 27.11
C ALA A 209 -8.42 1.25 25.81
N PRO A 210 -9.47 1.14 24.99
CA PRO A 210 -9.34 0.54 23.66
C PRO A 210 -8.29 1.29 22.82
N VAL A 211 -7.68 0.58 21.86
CA VAL A 211 -6.75 1.20 20.89
C VAL A 211 -7.53 2.31 20.17
N PRO A 212 -7.03 3.56 20.15
CA PRO A 212 -7.73 4.64 19.49
C PRO A 212 -7.91 4.36 18.00
N ASP A 213 -9.11 4.63 17.47
CA ASP A 213 -9.34 4.59 16.03
C ASP A 213 -8.39 5.55 15.30
N GLY A 214 -7.99 5.16 14.10
CA GLY A 214 -6.98 5.88 13.33
C GLY A 214 -5.54 5.63 13.82
N THR A 215 -5.31 4.66 14.71
CA THR A 215 -3.95 4.23 15.03
C THR A 215 -3.30 3.66 13.77
N LEU A 216 -2.19 4.27 13.35
CA LEU A 216 -1.48 3.89 12.14
C LEU A 216 -0.51 2.75 12.41
N VAL A 217 -0.55 1.76 11.52
CA VAL A 217 0.42 0.67 11.45
C VAL A 217 1.09 0.76 10.08
N TYR A 218 2.39 1.03 10.07
CA TYR A 218 3.21 1.03 8.87
C TYR A 218 3.56 -0.41 8.49
N LEU A 219 3.48 -0.72 7.21
CA LEU A 219 3.65 -2.05 6.67
C LEU A 219 4.78 -2.05 5.65
N SER A 220 5.65 -3.05 5.73
CA SER A 220 6.67 -3.30 4.71
C SER A 220 6.76 -4.78 4.37
N ALA A 221 6.79 -5.09 3.09
CA ALA A 221 6.90 -6.45 2.59
C ALA A 221 8.21 -6.62 1.81
N THR A 222 8.93 -7.71 2.02
CA THR A 222 10.15 -8.02 1.24
C THR A 222 9.84 -8.49 -0.19
N ALA A 223 8.60 -8.95 -0.43
CA ALA A 223 8.11 -9.37 -1.72
C ALA A 223 6.58 -9.19 -1.79
N GLY A 224 6.07 -9.01 -3.01
CA GLY A 224 4.66 -8.69 -3.23
C GLY A 224 4.33 -7.23 -2.90
N TRP A 225 3.04 -6.91 -2.93
CA TRP A 225 2.50 -5.60 -2.60
C TRP A 225 1.24 -5.73 -1.75
N LEU A 226 0.93 -4.71 -0.96
CA LEU A 226 -0.21 -4.68 -0.07
C LEU A 226 -1.32 -3.84 -0.69
N ALA A 227 -2.56 -4.28 -0.54
CA ALA A 227 -3.73 -3.61 -1.10
C ALA A 227 -4.92 -3.73 -0.16
N ARG A 228 -5.93 -2.87 -0.37
CA ARG A 228 -7.23 -3.08 0.27
C ARG A 228 -7.89 -4.35 -0.30
N PRO A 229 -8.81 -4.99 0.44
CA PRO A 229 -9.52 -6.15 -0.08
C PRO A 229 -10.15 -5.90 -1.46
N GLY A 230 -9.78 -6.72 -2.45
CA GLY A 230 -10.27 -6.60 -3.82
C GLY A 230 -9.41 -5.74 -4.75
N GLN A 231 -8.42 -4.99 -4.24
CA GLN A 231 -7.68 -3.98 -5.01
C GLN A 231 -6.26 -4.41 -5.43
N CYS A 232 -5.93 -5.70 -5.37
CA CYS A 232 -4.59 -6.18 -5.76
C CYS A 232 -4.15 -5.73 -7.17
N LEU A 233 -5.06 -5.70 -8.15
CA LEU A 233 -4.68 -5.34 -9.52
C LEU A 233 -4.39 -3.84 -9.66
N GLU A 234 -5.20 -3.01 -9.01
CA GLU A 234 -5.05 -1.55 -9.00
C GLU A 234 -3.71 -1.17 -8.34
N ALA A 235 -3.43 -1.74 -7.16
CA ALA A 235 -2.17 -1.53 -6.45
C ALA A 235 -0.92 -2.06 -7.19
N TYR A 236 -1.09 -3.01 -8.11
CA TYR A 236 0.00 -3.47 -8.98
C TYR A 236 0.31 -2.49 -10.11
N GLN A 237 -0.75 -1.96 -10.73
CA GLN A 237 -0.63 -1.08 -11.89
C GLN A 237 -0.19 0.34 -11.49
N ASP A 238 -0.57 0.77 -10.30
CA ASP A 238 -0.24 2.06 -9.74
C ASP A 238 0.40 1.90 -8.36
N ALA A 239 1.71 2.17 -8.28
CA ALA A 239 2.46 2.09 -7.03
C ALA A 239 1.94 3.06 -5.95
N ALA A 240 1.26 4.15 -6.32
CA ALA A 240 0.63 5.05 -5.35
C ALA A 240 -0.59 4.42 -4.66
N SER A 241 -1.20 3.43 -5.30
CA SER A 241 -2.33 2.67 -4.76
C SER A 241 -1.90 1.51 -3.85
N ALA A 242 -0.59 1.22 -3.75
CA ALA A 242 -0.05 0.23 -2.83
C ALA A 242 -0.05 0.75 -1.39
N LEU A 243 -0.55 -0.07 -0.45
CA LEU A 243 -0.60 0.30 0.95
C LEU A 243 0.80 0.23 1.58
N SER A 244 1.23 1.33 2.19
CA SER A 244 2.42 1.40 3.06
C SER A 244 2.05 1.53 4.54
N PHE A 245 0.77 1.77 4.84
CA PHE A 245 0.23 1.82 6.18
C PHE A 245 -1.26 1.42 6.16
N VAL A 246 -1.79 1.13 7.35
CA VAL A 246 -3.21 0.93 7.58
C VAL A 246 -3.62 1.60 8.89
N ALA A 247 -4.80 2.22 8.91
CA ALA A 247 -5.42 2.72 10.12
C ALA A 247 -6.21 1.59 10.79
N LEU A 248 -6.06 1.45 12.10
CA LEU A 248 -6.85 0.52 12.89
C LEU A 248 -8.21 1.13 13.23
N GLU A 249 -9.25 0.33 13.12
CA GLU A 249 -10.60 0.58 13.62
C GLU A 249 -10.90 -0.48 14.67
N ASP A 250 -11.32 -0.07 15.86
CA ASP A 250 -11.50 -0.95 17.03
C ASP A 250 -10.27 -1.83 17.32
N GLY A 251 -9.08 -1.28 17.07
CA GLY A 251 -7.81 -1.99 17.24
C GLY A 251 -7.50 -3.07 16.19
N ALA A 252 -8.26 -3.14 15.09
CA ALA A 252 -8.05 -4.12 14.03
C ALA A 252 -8.03 -3.49 12.62
N ALA A 253 -7.40 -4.19 11.68
CA ALA A 253 -7.51 -3.88 10.26
C ALA A 253 -7.37 -5.16 9.41
N SER A 254 -7.97 -5.15 8.21
CA SER A 254 -7.87 -6.24 7.24
C SER A 254 -7.41 -5.73 5.89
N LEU A 255 -6.48 -6.46 5.27
CA LEU A 255 -5.91 -6.13 3.98
C LEU A 255 -5.52 -7.38 3.19
N GLU A 256 -5.19 -7.20 1.92
CA GLU A 256 -4.68 -8.25 1.04
C GLU A 256 -3.19 -8.06 0.80
N TRP A 257 -2.44 -9.16 0.89
CA TRP A 257 -1.05 -9.23 0.46
C TRP A 257 -0.99 -10.03 -0.84
N CYS A 258 -0.58 -9.35 -1.90
CA CYS A 258 -0.68 -9.81 -3.27
C CYS A 258 0.71 -10.15 -3.81
N PHE A 259 0.79 -11.19 -4.63
CA PHE A 259 2.04 -11.70 -5.18
C PHE A 259 1.98 -11.89 -6.69
N GLY A 260 3.15 -11.77 -7.31
CA GLY A 260 3.37 -12.27 -8.66
C GLY A 260 3.54 -13.79 -8.70
N ASP A 261 3.96 -14.29 -9.85
CA ASP A 261 4.06 -15.74 -10.13
C ASP A 261 5.41 -16.35 -9.71
N ILE A 262 6.36 -15.48 -9.35
CA ILE A 262 7.68 -15.88 -8.85
C ILE A 262 7.51 -16.47 -7.45
N GLY A 263 8.12 -17.63 -7.22
CA GLY A 263 8.17 -18.23 -5.90
C GLY A 263 9.10 -17.45 -4.98
N ALA A 264 8.67 -17.14 -3.76
CA ALA A 264 9.47 -16.41 -2.80
C ALA A 264 9.08 -16.73 -1.35
N THR A 265 10.03 -16.62 -0.44
CA THR A 265 9.71 -16.45 0.99
C THR A 265 9.54 -14.96 1.24
N ALA A 266 8.30 -14.54 1.46
CA ALA A 266 7.96 -13.15 1.70
C ALA A 266 7.86 -12.89 3.20
N THR A 267 8.43 -11.78 3.68
CA THR A 267 8.29 -11.32 5.06
C THR A 267 7.49 -10.03 5.08
N LEU A 268 6.45 -9.98 5.88
CA LEU A 268 5.66 -8.79 6.18
C LEU A 268 6.06 -8.29 7.56
N THR A 269 6.42 -7.02 7.64
CA THR A 269 6.72 -6.32 8.89
C THR A 269 5.66 -5.26 9.11
N ALA A 270 5.12 -5.20 10.32
CA ALA A 270 4.19 -4.17 10.75
C ALA A 270 4.79 -3.43 11.95
N THR A 271 4.74 -2.11 11.90
CA THR A 271 5.33 -1.23 12.92
C THR A 271 4.35 -0.13 13.29
N SER A 272 4.13 0.08 14.59
CA SER A 272 3.41 1.24 15.11
C SER A 272 4.12 1.74 16.37
N GLY A 273 4.70 2.94 16.28
CA GLY A 273 5.48 3.52 17.37
C GLY A 273 6.69 2.63 17.72
N PRO A 274 6.88 2.23 18.99
CA PRO A 274 7.96 1.35 19.41
C PRO A 274 7.63 -0.15 19.22
N VAL A 275 6.44 -0.50 18.73
CA VAL A 275 5.99 -1.89 18.61
C VAL A 275 6.17 -2.36 17.17
N THR A 276 6.86 -3.48 16.98
CA THR A 276 7.09 -4.12 15.68
C THR A 276 6.71 -5.59 15.75
N GLN A 277 6.09 -6.10 14.70
CA GLN A 277 5.78 -7.51 14.53
C GLN A 277 6.10 -7.95 13.10
N THR A 278 6.53 -9.19 12.93
CA THR A 278 6.79 -9.79 11.61
C THR A 278 5.99 -11.07 11.40
N SER A 279 5.67 -11.36 10.15
CA SER A 279 5.08 -12.62 9.71
C SER A 279 5.72 -13.05 8.39
N GLN A 280 5.85 -14.36 8.18
CA GLN A 280 6.41 -14.91 6.95
C GLN A 280 5.35 -15.71 6.19
N LEU A 281 5.45 -15.69 4.86
CA LEU A 281 4.64 -16.51 3.97
C LEU A 281 5.53 -17.10 2.88
N VAL A 282 5.45 -18.42 2.71
CA VAL A 282 6.08 -19.10 1.58
C VAL A 282 5.10 -19.09 0.42
N VAL A 283 5.51 -18.45 -0.66
CA VAL A 283 4.75 -18.29 -1.89
C VAL A 283 5.38 -19.24 -2.91
N PRO A 284 4.77 -20.39 -3.24
CA PRO A 284 5.36 -21.35 -4.19
C PRO A 284 5.49 -20.74 -5.60
N PRO A 285 6.47 -21.11 -6.43
CA PRO A 285 6.50 -20.66 -7.83
C PRO A 285 5.33 -21.25 -8.62
N VAL A 286 4.84 -20.53 -9.64
CA VAL A 286 3.81 -21.03 -10.56
C VAL A 286 4.46 -21.75 -11.73
N PRO A 287 4.15 -23.04 -11.96
CA PRO A 287 4.56 -23.77 -13.17
C PRO A 287 4.07 -23.10 -14.45
N ALA A 288 4.98 -22.89 -15.39
CA ALA A 288 4.68 -22.32 -16.70
C ALA A 288 4.84 -23.35 -17.83
N SER A 289 5.90 -24.17 -17.81
CA SER A 289 6.12 -25.18 -18.86
C SER A 289 6.88 -26.39 -18.35
N VAL A 290 6.71 -27.50 -19.06
CA VAL A 290 7.52 -28.71 -18.90
C VAL A 290 8.11 -29.10 -20.24
N GLN A 291 9.42 -29.31 -20.28
CA GLN A 291 10.14 -29.79 -21.47
C GLN A 291 10.65 -31.20 -21.21
N LEU A 292 10.47 -32.12 -22.17
CA LEU A 292 10.87 -33.53 -22.03
C LEU A 292 11.89 -33.90 -23.12
N ILE A 293 13.06 -34.43 -22.72
CA ILE A 293 14.14 -34.81 -23.62
C ILE A 293 14.76 -36.16 -23.20
N PRO A 294 14.94 -37.12 -24.13
CA PRO A 294 14.28 -37.18 -25.44
C PRO A 294 12.78 -37.51 -25.27
N SER A 295 11.92 -37.10 -26.20
CA SER A 295 10.50 -37.52 -26.20
C SER A 295 10.28 -38.83 -26.96
N LEU A 296 11.24 -39.24 -27.77
CA LEU A 296 11.25 -40.50 -28.52
C LEU A 296 12.66 -41.09 -28.52
N SER A 297 12.77 -42.40 -28.28
CA SER A 297 14.06 -43.10 -28.26
C SER A 297 13.92 -44.52 -28.80
N GLU A 298 14.86 -44.94 -29.64
CA GLU A 298 14.99 -46.34 -30.06
C GLU A 298 16.06 -47.03 -29.21
N VAL A 299 15.71 -48.16 -28.61
CA VAL A 299 16.55 -48.82 -27.62
C VAL A 299 16.67 -50.30 -27.98
N ALA A 300 17.90 -50.81 -28.00
CA ALA A 300 18.17 -52.24 -28.21
C ALA A 300 17.82 -53.08 -26.97
N ALA A 301 17.70 -54.41 -27.14
CA ALA A 301 17.53 -55.33 -26.02
C ALA A 301 18.69 -55.21 -25.01
N GLY A 302 18.35 -55.16 -23.72
CA GLY A 302 19.29 -54.91 -22.62
C GLY A 302 19.76 -53.45 -22.52
N GLY A 303 19.33 -52.57 -23.42
CA GLY A 303 19.66 -51.16 -23.42
C GLY A 303 18.93 -50.39 -22.32
N THR A 304 19.55 -49.30 -21.85
CA THR A 304 18.96 -48.37 -20.90
C THR A 304 18.61 -47.06 -21.60
N VAL A 305 17.44 -46.52 -21.30
CA VAL A 305 17.02 -45.19 -21.73
C VAL A 305 16.81 -44.31 -20.51
N ALA A 306 17.16 -43.03 -20.64
CA ALA A 306 16.91 -42.02 -19.63
C ALA A 306 16.10 -40.89 -20.25
N PHE A 307 15.07 -40.45 -19.53
CA PHE A 307 14.20 -39.34 -19.89
C PHE A 307 14.36 -38.25 -18.86
N THR A 308 14.52 -37.02 -19.33
CA THR A 308 14.72 -35.84 -18.48
C THR A 308 13.61 -34.84 -18.74
N ALA A 309 12.88 -34.47 -17.69
CA ALA A 309 11.90 -33.41 -17.71
C ALA A 309 12.45 -32.17 -17.00
N THR A 310 12.27 -30.99 -17.60
CA THR A 310 12.61 -29.70 -17.01
C THR A 310 11.31 -28.92 -16.78
N LEU A 311 10.98 -28.67 -15.52
CA LEU A 311 9.84 -27.87 -15.07
C LEU A 311 10.30 -26.42 -14.86
N LEU A 312 9.78 -25.51 -15.67
CA LEU A 312 10.08 -24.08 -15.61
C LEU A 312 8.89 -23.31 -15.05
N GLY A 313 9.19 -22.36 -14.18
CA GLY A 313 8.24 -21.37 -13.68
C GLY A 313 8.05 -20.21 -14.66
N CYS A 314 7.14 -19.32 -14.29
CA CYS A 314 6.81 -18.12 -15.06
C CYS A 314 7.97 -17.13 -15.26
N ASP A 315 9.00 -17.19 -14.44
CA ASP A 315 10.25 -16.43 -14.55
C ASP A 315 11.31 -17.12 -15.44
N GLY A 316 10.97 -18.26 -16.03
CA GLY A 316 11.89 -19.10 -16.79
C GLY A 316 12.91 -19.85 -15.93
N GLN A 317 12.81 -19.78 -14.60
CA GLN A 317 13.68 -20.53 -13.70
C GLN A 317 13.10 -21.91 -13.41
N GLY A 318 13.98 -22.85 -13.05
CA GLY A 318 13.57 -24.20 -12.68
C GLY A 318 12.88 -24.25 -11.31
N ILE A 319 11.75 -24.96 -11.22
CA ILE A 319 11.04 -25.16 -9.95
C ILE A 319 11.58 -26.40 -9.24
N SER A 320 12.15 -26.26 -8.04
CA SER A 320 12.73 -27.39 -7.28
C SER A 320 11.74 -28.14 -6.40
N GLY A 321 12.00 -29.42 -6.13
CA GLY A 321 11.21 -30.24 -5.20
C GLY A 321 9.80 -30.55 -5.70
N ALA A 322 9.51 -30.28 -6.97
CA ALA A 322 8.23 -30.58 -7.59
C ALA A 322 8.20 -32.04 -8.05
N PRO A 323 7.13 -32.80 -7.76
CA PRO A 323 7.00 -34.17 -8.23
C PRO A 323 6.62 -34.22 -9.71
N ILE A 324 7.35 -34.99 -10.51
CA ILE A 324 7.06 -35.28 -11.93
C ILE A 324 6.80 -36.77 -12.11
N ILE A 325 5.67 -37.12 -12.71
CA ILE A 325 5.37 -38.51 -13.11
C ILE A 325 5.58 -38.65 -14.61
N PHE A 326 6.42 -39.61 -14.97
CA PHE A 326 6.71 -39.93 -16.37
C PHE A 326 5.79 -41.07 -16.82
N SER A 327 5.37 -41.04 -18.08
CA SER A 327 4.85 -42.22 -18.76
C SER A 327 5.63 -42.50 -20.04
N ALA A 328 5.65 -43.76 -20.43
CA ALA A 328 6.31 -44.27 -21.62
C ALA A 328 5.36 -45.21 -22.35
N ARG A 329 5.33 -45.13 -23.68
CA ARG A 329 4.53 -46.01 -24.54
C ARG A 329 5.43 -46.87 -25.41
N GLN A 330 5.08 -48.16 -25.49
CA GLN A 330 5.64 -49.15 -26.40
C GLN A 330 4.51 -49.79 -27.19
N GLY A 331 4.31 -49.39 -28.45
CA GLY A 331 3.14 -49.78 -29.22
C GLY A 331 1.84 -49.28 -28.57
N GLN A 332 0.95 -50.20 -28.18
CA GLN A 332 -0.31 -49.91 -27.48
C GLN A 332 -0.19 -49.95 -25.94
N ALA A 333 0.96 -50.41 -25.40
CA ALA A 333 1.16 -50.49 -23.96
C ALA A 333 1.68 -49.15 -23.41
N GLU A 334 1.15 -48.71 -22.27
CA GLU A 334 1.57 -47.52 -21.55
C GLU A 334 2.05 -47.88 -20.14
N PHE A 335 3.19 -47.32 -19.75
CA PHE A 335 3.87 -47.58 -18.48
C PHE A 335 4.12 -46.25 -17.79
N ALA A 336 3.78 -46.14 -16.50
CA ALA A 336 4.13 -44.98 -15.69
C ALA A 336 5.35 -45.28 -14.81
N SER A 337 6.08 -44.24 -14.41
CA SER A 337 7.11 -44.39 -13.37
C SER A 337 6.47 -44.89 -12.08
N SER A 338 7.16 -45.81 -11.39
CA SER A 338 6.65 -46.41 -10.14
C SER A 338 6.56 -45.42 -8.97
N ALA A 339 7.27 -44.30 -9.07
CA ALA A 339 7.20 -43.17 -8.15
C ALA A 339 7.39 -41.85 -8.93
N PRO A 340 6.93 -40.71 -8.39
CA PRO A 340 7.31 -39.40 -8.90
C PRO A 340 8.81 -39.16 -8.72
N ALA A 341 9.43 -38.55 -9.73
CA ALA A 341 10.79 -38.02 -9.61
C ALA A 341 10.71 -36.54 -9.18
N GLU A 342 11.40 -36.18 -8.11
CA GLU A 342 11.47 -34.79 -7.66
C GLU A 342 12.42 -33.98 -8.53
N THR A 343 12.03 -32.75 -8.85
CA THR A 343 12.91 -31.82 -9.56
C THR A 343 14.07 -31.35 -8.69
N SER A 344 15.25 -31.27 -9.28
CA SER A 344 16.43 -30.64 -8.67
C SER A 344 16.27 -29.12 -8.53
N LYS A 345 17.28 -28.44 -7.96
CA LYS A 345 17.34 -26.96 -7.86
C LYS A 345 17.22 -26.21 -9.20
N TYR A 346 17.38 -26.90 -10.33
CA TYR A 346 17.24 -26.33 -11.67
C TYR A 346 15.95 -26.77 -12.36
N GLY A 347 14.99 -27.34 -11.64
CA GLY A 347 13.73 -27.80 -12.21
C GLY A 347 13.84 -29.11 -12.98
N VAL A 348 14.97 -29.82 -12.89
CA VAL A 348 15.23 -31.03 -13.68
C VAL A 348 14.89 -32.27 -12.88
N ALA A 349 14.04 -33.14 -13.43
CA ALA A 349 13.76 -34.49 -12.95
C ALA A 349 14.16 -35.52 -14.01
N THR A 350 14.71 -36.65 -13.60
CA THR A 350 15.16 -37.71 -14.52
C THR A 350 14.61 -39.06 -14.08
N VAL A 351 14.17 -39.86 -15.05
CA VAL A 351 13.85 -41.28 -14.85
C VAL A 351 14.64 -42.11 -15.87
N SER A 352 15.03 -43.32 -15.48
CA SER A 352 15.65 -44.27 -16.40
C SER A 352 15.01 -45.65 -16.29
N GLY A 353 15.09 -46.42 -17.37
CA GLY A 353 14.57 -47.78 -17.44
C GLY A 353 15.38 -48.63 -18.43
N THR A 354 15.38 -49.94 -18.20
CA THR A 354 16.06 -50.92 -19.05
C THR A 354 15.02 -51.75 -19.78
N LEU A 355 15.21 -51.96 -21.09
CA LEU A 355 14.30 -52.74 -21.92
C LEU A 355 14.84 -54.15 -22.13
N GLN A 356 13.96 -55.14 -21.96
CA GLN A 356 14.31 -56.56 -22.20
C GLN A 356 14.25 -56.93 -23.69
N THR A 357 13.55 -56.13 -24.49
CA THR A 357 13.37 -56.34 -25.94
C THR A 357 13.59 -55.02 -26.69
N PRO A 358 14.05 -55.05 -27.95
CA PRO A 358 14.22 -53.83 -28.73
C PRO A 358 12.88 -53.11 -28.92
N ALA A 359 12.86 -51.79 -28.75
CA ALA A 359 11.63 -51.01 -28.83
C ALA A 359 11.90 -49.56 -29.20
N VAL A 360 10.92 -48.95 -29.88
CA VAL A 360 10.76 -47.49 -29.93
C VAL A 360 9.87 -47.07 -28.77
N ILE A 361 10.38 -46.20 -27.90
CA ILE A 361 9.67 -45.67 -26.75
C ILE A 361 9.31 -44.22 -27.00
N VAL A 362 8.03 -43.89 -26.81
CA VAL A 362 7.56 -42.50 -26.76
C VAL A 362 7.33 -42.15 -25.30
N ALA A 363 8.03 -41.14 -24.79
CA ALA A 363 7.87 -40.66 -23.43
C ALA A 363 6.97 -39.43 -23.38
N THR A 364 6.18 -39.34 -22.33
CA THR A 364 5.34 -38.19 -21.99
C THR A 364 5.44 -37.89 -20.50
N VAL A 365 5.13 -36.66 -20.11
CA VAL A 365 4.93 -36.34 -18.69
C VAL A 365 3.46 -36.56 -18.39
N ALA A 366 3.17 -37.57 -17.57
CA ALA A 366 1.81 -37.96 -17.21
C ALA A 366 1.19 -36.98 -16.21
N GLN A 367 2.02 -36.43 -15.31
CA GLN A 367 1.59 -35.45 -14.32
C GLN A 367 2.74 -34.51 -13.95
N ALA A 368 2.43 -33.21 -13.91
CA ALA A 368 3.24 -32.17 -13.30
C ALA A 368 2.32 -31.24 -12.47
N PRO A 369 2.83 -30.54 -11.46
CA PRO A 369 2.00 -29.65 -10.64
C PRO A 369 1.31 -28.60 -11.51
N ASN A 370 -0.02 -28.47 -11.38
CA ASN A 370 -0.84 -27.46 -12.04
C ASN A 370 -0.66 -27.37 -13.57
N LEU A 371 -0.30 -28.49 -14.23
CA LEU A 371 -0.27 -28.61 -15.69
C LEU A 371 -0.98 -29.90 -16.10
N THR A 372 -2.00 -29.79 -16.96
CA THR A 372 -2.62 -30.94 -17.62
C THR A 372 -1.87 -31.24 -18.90
N CYS A 373 -1.14 -32.35 -18.95
CA CYS A 373 -0.48 -32.80 -20.16
C CYS A 373 -1.40 -33.73 -20.95
N SER A 374 -2.07 -33.17 -21.95
CA SER A 374 -2.83 -33.95 -22.95
C SER A 374 -1.83 -34.60 -23.92
N ALA A 375 -1.66 -35.90 -23.82
CA ALA A 375 -0.81 -36.65 -24.76
C ALA A 375 -1.51 -36.75 -26.13
N THR A 376 -1.20 -35.85 -27.07
CA THR A 376 -1.54 -36.10 -28.49
C THR A 376 -0.31 -36.63 -29.20
N VAL A 377 -0.18 -37.96 -29.25
CA VAL A 377 0.81 -38.63 -30.09
C VAL A 377 0.33 -38.54 -31.53
N GLY A 378 1.00 -37.72 -32.33
CA GLY A 378 0.92 -37.81 -33.79
C GLY A 378 1.49 -39.15 -34.23
N VAL A 379 0.62 -40.11 -34.51
CA VAL A 379 1.00 -41.34 -35.21
C VAL A 379 1.37 -40.90 -36.64
N ARG A 380 2.66 -40.86 -36.97
CA ARG A 380 3.06 -40.78 -38.38
C ARG A 380 3.13 -42.21 -38.93
N PRO A 381 2.43 -42.50 -40.05
CA PRO A 381 2.34 -43.83 -40.65
C PRO A 381 3.68 -44.36 -41.16
#